data_AF-A0A0J5Q5M8-F1
#
_entry.id   AF-A0A0J5Q5M8-F1
#
_cell.length_a   1.000
_cell.length_b   1.000
_cell.length_c   1.000
_cell.angle_alpha   90.00
_cell.angle_beta   90.00
_cell.angle_gamma   90.00
#
_symmetry.space_group_name_H-M   'P 1'
#
loop_
_entity.id
_entity.type
_entity.pdbx_description
1 polymer ?
#
loop_
_entity_poly.entity_id
_entity_poly.type
_entity_poly.pdbx_seq_one_letter_code
_entity_poly.pdbx_strand_id
1 'polypeptide(L)' 'MAHPYHHALSSVKKWGGTVDDFIAVHTWFDQSKEITADFRHRALRHHALS' A
#
# COMPACT_ATOMS: atom_id res chain seq x y z
N MET A 1 4.63 0.74 10.39
CA MET A 1 3.85 0.54 9.16
C MET A 1 3.72 -0.95 8.92
N ALA A 2 2.53 -1.47 8.65
CA ALA A 2 2.39 -2.90 8.36
C ALA A 2 3.04 -3.22 7.00
N HIS A 3 3.47 -4.48 6.81
CA HIS A 3 4.00 -4.95 5.53
C HIS A 3 2.94 -4.83 4.42
N PRO A 4 3.29 -4.57 3.15
CA PRO A 4 2.34 -4.48 2.03
C PRO A 4 1.35 -5.65 1.98
N TYR A 5 1.80 -6.84 2.37
CA TYR A 5 0.98 -8.04 2.50
C TYR A 5 -0.21 -7.87 3.46
N HIS A 6 -0.02 -7.27 4.64
CA HIS A 6 -1.13 -7.04 5.58
C HIS A 6 -2.14 -6.01 5.05
N HIS A 7 -1.65 -5.04 4.28
CA HIS A 7 -2.51 -4.09 3.58
C HIS A 7 -3.29 -4.76 2.45
N ALA A 8 -2.67 -5.68 1.71
CA ALA A 8 -3.33 -6.48 0.68
C ALA A 8 -4.41 -7.39 1.27
N LEU A 9 -4.15 -8.07 2.40
CA LEU A 9 -5.15 -8.87 3.11
C LEU A 9 -6.36 -8.02 3.56
N SER A 10 -6.11 -6.79 4.00
CA SER A 10 -7.20 -5.87 4.38
C SER A 10 -8.02 -5.44 3.16
N SER A 11 -7.40 -5.26 2.00
CA SER A 11 -8.09 -5.01 0.73
C SER A 11 -8.93 -6.20 0.30
N VAL A 12 -8.39 -7.42 0.34
CA VAL A 12 -9.12 -8.66 0.03
C VAL A 12 -10.36 -8.79 0.92
N LYS A 13 -10.22 -8.55 2.23
CA LYS A 13 -11.36 -8.60 3.16
C LYS A 13 -12.44 -7.56 2.82
N LYS A 14 -12.06 -6.40 2.31
CA LYS A 14 -12.99 -5.30 2.03
C LYS A 14 -13.66 -5.42 0.66
N TRP A 15 -12.93 -5.89 -0.35
CA TRP A 15 -13.34 -5.80 -1.76
C TRP A 15 -13.41 -7.16 -2.48
N GLY A 16 -13.05 -8.26 -1.81
CA GLY A 16 -12.89 -9.57 -2.44
C GLY A 16 -11.61 -9.67 -3.27
N GLY A 17 -11.47 -10.75 -4.05
CA GLY A 17 -10.28 -11.01 -4.86
C GLY A 17 -9.17 -11.74 -4.11
N THR A 18 -7.94 -11.59 -4.59
CA THR A 18 -6.74 -12.27 -4.08
C THR A 18 -5.69 -11.25 -3.62
N VAL A 19 -4.70 -11.69 -2.87
CA VAL A 19 -3.59 -10.82 -2.44
C VAL A 19 -2.83 -10.25 -3.64
N ASP A 20 -2.68 -11.04 -4.71
CA ASP A 20 -1.95 -10.65 -5.91
C ASP A 20 -2.59 -9.45 -6.63
N ASP A 21 -3.92 -9.31 -6.54
CA ASP A 21 -4.66 -8.16 -7.08
C ASP A 21 -4.30 -6.84 -6.38
N PHE A 22 -3.78 -6.90 -5.14
CA PHE A 22 -3.52 -5.70 -4.30
C PHE A 22 -2.06 -5.53 -3.88
N ILE A 23 -1.22 -6.57 -4.00
CA ILE A 23 0.14 -6.51 -3.47
C ILE A 23 1.01 -5.48 -4.22
N ALA A 24 0.80 -5.35 -5.54
CA ALA A 24 1.54 -4.40 -6.36
C ALA A 24 1.27 -2.94 -5.96
N VAL A 25 -0.01 -2.57 -5.74
CA VAL A 25 -0.37 -1.20 -5.33
C VAL A 25 0.16 -0.86 -3.95
N HIS A 26 0.08 -1.80 -2.98
CA HIS A 26 0.61 -1.55 -1.64
C HIS A 26 2.14 -1.50 -1.61
N THR A 27 2.82 -2.30 -2.44
CA THR A 27 4.28 -2.23 -2.60
C THR A 27 4.70 -0.87 -3.17
N TRP A 28 3.97 -0.37 -4.17
CA TRP A 28 4.21 0.97 -4.71
C TRP A 28 3.97 2.09 -3.69
N PHE A 29 2.97 1.99 -2.81
CA PHE A 29 2.80 2.94 -1.71
C PHE A 29 3.93 2.86 -0.68
N ASP A 30 4.54 1.69 -0.50
CA ASP A 30 5.59 1.45 0.50
C ASP A 30 6.98 1.92 0.08
N GLN A 31 7.24 2.02 -1.22
CA GLN A 31 8.50 2.58 -1.73
C GLN A 31 8.79 4.02 -1.26
N SER A 32 7.77 4.80 -0.84
CA SER A 32 8.02 6.13 -0.27
C SER A 32 8.70 6.11 1.10
N LYS A 33 8.86 4.93 1.73
CA LYS A 33 9.68 4.73 2.95
C LYS A 33 11.15 5.12 2.75
N GLU A 34 11.65 5.02 1.52
CA GLU A 34 13.02 5.41 1.17
C GLU A 34 13.24 6.93 1.28
N ILE A 35 12.15 7.71 1.23
CA ILE A 35 12.17 9.19 1.24
C ILE A 35 11.79 9.72 2.63
N THR A 36 10.76 9.14 3.25
CA THR A 36 10.39 9.43 4.64
C THR A 36 10.06 8.15 5.38
N ALA A 37 10.79 7.89 6.46
CA ALA A 37 10.61 6.71 7.30
C ALA A 37 9.47 6.86 8.33
N ASP A 38 8.67 7.94 8.26
CA ASP A 38 7.54 8.18 9.16
C ASP A 38 6.21 7.62 8.61
N PHE A 39 5.21 7.42 9.47
CA PHE A 39 3.94 6.79 9.10
C PHE A 39 3.13 7.52 8.02
N ARG A 40 3.45 8.78 7.74
CA ARG A 40 2.77 9.59 6.71
C ARG A 40 3.34 9.33 5.32
N HIS A 41 4.36 8.48 5.15
CA HIS A 41 4.99 8.25 3.85
C HIS A 41 4.01 7.86 2.73
N ARG A 42 2.95 7.12 3.04
CA ARG A 42 1.96 6.69 2.04
C ARG A 42 1.12 7.85 1.50
N ALA A 43 1.02 8.96 2.23
CA ALA A 43 0.30 10.15 1.78
C ALA A 43 0.98 10.83 0.58
N LEU A 44 2.31 10.71 0.45
CA LEU A 44 3.09 11.33 -0.62
C LEU A 44 2.64 10.89 -2.02
N ARG A 45 2.10 9.68 -2.15
CA ARG A 45 1.68 9.09 -3.43
C ARG A 45 0.16 9.01 -3.59
N HIS A 46 -0.60 9.55 -2.63
CA HIS A 46 -2.07 9.43 -2.61
C HIS A 46 -2.76 10.11 -3.81
N HIS A 47 -2.12 11.12 -4.41
CA HIS A 47 -2.62 11.83 -5.60
C HIS A 47 -1.97 11.38 -6.92
N ALA A 48 -1.02 10.43 -6.89
CA ALA A 48 -0.22 10.09 -8.07
C ALA A 48 -0.89 9.09 -9.04
N LEU A 49 -2.16 8.72 -8.77
CA LEU A 49 -2.99 7.86 -9.61
C LEU A 49 -4.27 8.61 -10.09
N SER A 50 -4.26 9.94 -10.03
CA SER A 50 -5.29 10.81 -10.63
C SER A 50 -5.01 11.11 -12.10
#